data_AF-A0A2V9WRP5-F1
#
_entry.id   AF-A0A2V9WRP5-F1
#
_cell.length_a   1.000
_cell.length_b   1.000
_cell.length_c   1.000
_cell.angle_alpha   90.00
_cell.angle_beta   90.00
_cell.angle_gamma   90.00
#
_symmetry.space_group_name_H-M   'P 1'
#
loop_
_entity.id
_entity.type
_entity.pdbx_description
1 polymer ?
#
loop_
_entity_poly.entity_id
_entity_poly.type
_entity_poly.pdbx_seq_one_letter_code
_entity_poly.pdbx_strand_id
1 'polypeptide(L)'
;MPQSLSDLEQRREVIAQRIAELGDLRPGSITGTSGRCGKPECHCHQPGQPGHGPHFRLTYKVEGKTISEALPSPSAIQKAEREVEEFRKFQQLSREFLGTNAEICRWRALDVEAETELKKKRPKRFGKKSRAR
;
A
#
# COMPACT_ATOMS: atom_id res chain seq x y z
N MET A 1 -12.86 -7.80 -21.46
CA MET A 1 -11.83 -7.61 -22.51
C MET A 1 -10.48 -7.86 -21.88
N PRO A 2 -9.62 -8.74 -22.42
CA PRO A 2 -8.26 -8.88 -21.91
C PRO A 2 -7.55 -7.52 -22.06
N GLN A 3 -6.96 -7.02 -20.98
CA GLN A 3 -6.18 -5.78 -21.03
C GLN A 3 -4.92 -6.05 -21.87
N SER A 4 -4.64 -5.17 -22.85
CA SER A 4 -3.40 -5.26 -23.61
C SER A 4 -2.21 -4.87 -22.72
N LEU A 5 -0.99 -5.27 -23.11
CA LEU A 5 0.23 -4.87 -22.38
C LEU A 5 0.34 -3.33 -22.27
N SER A 6 -0.02 -2.61 -23.34
CA SER A 6 -0.02 -1.14 -23.35
C SER A 6 -1.00 -0.56 -22.32
N ASP A 7 -2.18 -1.15 -22.19
CA ASP A 7 -3.18 -0.69 -21.20
C ASP A 7 -2.66 -0.88 -19.76
N LEU A 8 -1.99 -2.00 -19.50
CA LEU A 8 -1.40 -2.30 -18.19
C LEU A 8 -0.25 -1.34 -17.86
N GLU A 9 0.60 -1.03 -18.85
CA GLU A 9 1.70 -0.09 -18.69
C GLU A 9 1.20 1.33 -18.41
N GLN A 10 0.18 1.78 -19.14
CA GLN A 10 -0.47 3.06 -18.91
C GLN A 10 -1.13 3.11 -17.52
N ARG A 11 -1.82 2.03 -17.11
CA ARG A 11 -2.41 1.95 -15.78
C ARG A 11 -1.34 2.04 -14.68
N ARG A 12 -0.22 1.34 -14.83
CA ARG A 12 0.91 1.42 -13.89
C ARG A 12 1.42 2.86 -13.76
N GLU A 13 1.57 3.58 -14.87
CA GLU A 13 2.01 4.98 -14.87
C GLU A 13 1.02 5.90 -14.15
N VAL A 14 -0.28 5.76 -14.43
CA VAL A 14 -1.33 6.53 -13.73
C VAL A 14 -1.30 6.27 -12.23
N ILE A 15 -1.11 5.02 -11.79
CA ILE A 15 -1.01 4.70 -10.36
C ILE A 15 0.25 5.33 -9.74
N ALA A 16 1.40 5.26 -10.44
CA ALA A 16 2.63 5.89 -9.97
C ALA A 16 2.48 7.41 -9.80
N GLN A 17 1.82 8.07 -10.76
CA GLN A 17 1.53 9.49 -10.68
C GLN A 17 0.62 9.83 -9.49
N ARG A 18 -0.44 9.04 -9.27
CA ARG A 18 -1.32 9.20 -8.10
C ARG A 18 -0.59 9.02 -6.77
N ILE A 19 0.39 8.11 -6.71
CA ILE A 19 1.22 7.94 -5.52
C ILE A 19 2.10 9.17 -5.29
N ALA A 20 2.68 9.75 -6.35
CA ALA A 20 3.50 10.96 -6.28
C ALA A 20 2.72 12.21 -5.87
N GLU A 21 1.40 12.22 -6.09
CA GLU A 21 0.49 13.32 -5.72
C GLU A 21 -0.01 13.26 -4.27
N LEU A 22 0.28 12.18 -3.54
CA LEU A 22 -0.16 12.06 -2.14
C LEU A 22 0.53 13.09 -1.25
N GLY A 23 -0.23 13.60 -0.28
CA GLY A 23 0.27 14.53 0.74
C GLY A 23 1.03 13.84 1.88
N ASP A 24 1.21 14.57 2.99
CA ASP A 24 1.77 14.03 4.23
C ASP A 24 0.94 12.84 4.72
N LEU A 25 1.60 11.71 4.96
CA LEU A 25 0.95 10.46 5.34
C LEU A 25 1.75 9.74 6.43
N ARG A 26 1.03 9.09 7.35
CA ARG A 26 1.66 8.21 8.35
C ARG A 26 0.76 7.04 8.71
N PRO A 27 1.34 5.86 9.03
CA PRO A 27 0.56 4.71 9.44
C PRO A 27 -0.13 4.93 10.78
N GLY A 28 -1.21 4.19 10.99
CA GLY A 28 -1.78 4.00 12.33
C GLY A 28 -3.29 4.06 12.39
N SER A 29 -3.78 4.06 13.62
CA SER A 29 -5.18 4.28 13.97
C SER A 29 -5.29 5.22 15.15
N ILE A 30 -6.30 6.06 15.13
CA ILE A 30 -6.59 6.98 16.23
C ILE A 30 -7.65 6.33 17.10
N THR A 31 -7.38 6.30 18.40
CA THR A 31 -8.30 5.73 19.40
C THR A 31 -8.46 6.71 20.54
N GLY A 32 -9.71 6.91 20.97
CA GLY A 32 -10.06 7.69 22.15
C GLY A 32 -10.29 6.76 23.33
N THR A 33 -9.69 7.06 24.48
CA THR A 33 -9.95 6.35 25.74
C THR A 33 -10.59 7.30 26.74
N SER A 34 -11.69 6.85 27.34
CA SER A 34 -12.36 7.56 28.42
C SER A 34 -12.51 6.63 29.61
N GLY A 35 -12.41 7.14 30.82
CA GLY A 35 -12.52 6.31 32.01
C GLY A 35 -12.22 7.03 33.31
N ARG A 36 -12.51 6.36 34.42
CA ARG A 36 -12.12 6.84 35.75
C ARG A 36 -10.63 6.58 35.95
N CYS A 37 -9.94 7.53 36.59
CA CYS A 37 -8.53 7.35 36.90
C CYS A 37 -8.35 6.42 38.12
N GLY A 38 -7.12 5.96 38.38
CA GLY A 38 -6.83 5.08 39.52
C GLY A 38 -6.85 5.75 40.89
N LYS A 39 -7.13 7.06 40.98
CA LYS A 39 -7.15 7.81 42.25
C LYS A 39 -8.56 7.80 42.84
N PRO A 40 -8.81 7.14 44.00
CA PRO A 40 -10.15 7.03 44.59
C PRO A 40 -10.76 8.39 44.95
N GLU A 41 -9.92 9.35 45.32
CA GLU A 41 -10.32 10.71 45.72
C GLU A 41 -10.62 11.64 44.53
N CYS A 42 -10.44 11.15 43.30
CA CYS A 42 -10.68 11.98 42.13
C CYS A 42 -12.19 12.21 41.92
N HIS A 43 -12.53 13.43 41.47
CA HIS A 43 -13.90 13.81 41.13
C HIS A 43 -14.61 12.82 40.20
N CYS A 44 -13.89 12.15 39.28
CA CYS A 44 -14.48 11.15 38.37
C CYS A 44 -15.07 9.90 39.06
N HIS A 45 -14.80 9.68 40.36
CA HIS A 45 -15.41 8.60 41.15
C HIS A 45 -16.67 9.02 41.89
N GLN A 46 -17.01 10.30 41.91
CA GLN A 46 -18.23 10.76 42.58
C GLN A 46 -19.48 10.28 41.84
N PRO A 47 -20.57 9.94 42.55
CA PRO A 47 -21.83 9.55 41.93
C PRO A 47 -22.32 10.60 40.92
N GLY A 48 -22.65 10.15 39.71
CA GLY A 48 -23.15 11.01 38.64
C GLY A 48 -22.10 11.81 37.86
N GLN A 49 -20.81 11.78 38.25
CA GLN A 49 -19.76 12.50 37.52
C GLN A 49 -19.19 11.68 36.36
N PRO A 50 -18.86 12.31 35.22
CA PRO A 50 -18.28 11.63 34.07
C PRO A 50 -16.83 11.19 34.36
N GLY A 51 -16.40 10.12 33.68
CA GLY A 51 -15.00 9.75 33.61
C GLY A 51 -14.16 10.79 32.86
N HIS A 52 -12.84 10.71 32.99
CA HIS A 52 -11.94 11.52 32.17
C HIS A 52 -12.01 11.12 30.70
N GLY A 53 -11.54 12.03 29.85
CA GLY A 53 -11.37 11.81 28.43
C GLY A 53 -12.48 12.42 27.57
N PRO A 54 -12.46 12.13 26.25
CA PRO A 54 -11.55 11.20 25.60
C PRO A 54 -10.10 11.71 25.51
N HIS A 55 -9.15 10.86 25.90
CA HIS A 55 -7.73 11.04 25.61
C HIS A 55 -7.42 10.30 24.30
N PHE A 56 -7.18 11.07 23.24
CA PHE A 56 -6.89 10.52 21.93
C PHE A 56 -5.42 10.16 21.77
N ARG A 57 -5.17 9.03 21.11
CA ARG A 57 -3.83 8.55 20.77
C ARG A 57 -3.79 8.02 19.35
N LEU A 58 -2.71 8.33 18.62
CA LEU A 58 -2.34 7.61 17.40
C LEU A 58 -1.51 6.40 17.77
N THR A 59 -1.90 5.22 17.30
CA THR A 59 -1.17 3.97 17.51
C THR A 59 -0.75 3.34 16.18
N TYR A 60 0.52 2.97 16.06
CA TYR A 60 1.08 2.35 14.85
C TYR A 60 2.24 1.40 15.17
N LYS A 61 2.74 0.70 14.16
CA LYS A 61 3.84 -0.27 14.28
C LYS A 61 5.12 0.26 13.63
N VAL A 62 6.24 0.12 14.32
CA VAL A 62 7.60 0.33 13.77
C VAL A 62 8.42 -0.87 14.16
N GLU A 63 9.01 -1.57 13.18
CA GLU A 63 9.84 -2.77 13.41
C GLU A 63 9.16 -3.80 14.34
N GLY A 64 7.86 -4.03 14.16
CA GLY A 64 7.06 -4.96 14.97
C GLY A 64 6.61 -4.42 16.35
N LYS A 65 7.19 -3.32 16.83
CA LYS A 65 6.84 -2.70 18.11
C LYS A 65 5.66 -1.74 17.96
N THR A 66 4.78 -1.71 18.96
CA THR A 66 3.65 -0.77 19.01
C THR A 66 4.12 0.56 19.58
N ILE A 67 3.90 1.64 18.84
CA ILE A 67 4.12 3.02 19.29
C ILE A 67 2.74 3.67 19.48
N SER A 68 2.58 4.41 20.59
CA SER A 68 1.34 5.14 20.90
C SER A 68 1.63 6.59 21.30
N GLU A 69 1.32 7.52 20.41
CA GLU A 69 1.50 8.97 20.58
C GLU A 69 0.23 9.63 21.09
N ALA A 70 0.34 10.56 22.04
CA ALA A 70 -0.80 11.33 22.52
C ALA A 70 -1.15 12.46 21.53
N LEU A 71 -2.45 12.71 21.35
CA LEU A 71 -2.98 13.81 20.55
C LEU A 71 -3.68 14.80 21.49
N PRO A 72 -2.96 15.83 21.99
CA PRO A 72 -3.43 16.66 23.09
C PRO A 72 -4.48 17.72 22.69
N SER A 73 -4.65 17.99 21.40
CA SER A 73 -5.54 19.04 20.91
C SER A 73 -6.44 18.54 19.77
N PRO A 74 -7.60 19.18 19.55
CA PRO A 74 -8.44 18.93 18.38
C PRO A 74 -7.71 19.11 17.05
N SER A 75 -6.79 20.09 16.96
CA SER A 75 -5.98 20.30 15.76
C SER A 75 -4.99 19.17 15.50
N ALA A 76 -4.38 18.60 16.55
CA ALA A 76 -3.50 17.44 16.43
C ALA A 76 -4.28 16.20 15.98
N ILE A 77 -5.51 16.03 16.47
CA ILE A 77 -6.40 14.93 16.05
C ILE A 77 -6.74 15.07 14.57
N GLN A 78 -7.23 16.23 14.14
CA GLN A 78 -7.59 16.47 12.73
C GLN A 78 -6.41 16.30 11.79
N LYS A 79 -5.21 16.75 12.20
CA LYS A 79 -3.98 16.52 11.44
C LYS A 79 -3.70 15.03 11.29
N ALA A 80 -3.71 14.29 12.41
CA ALA A 80 -3.46 12.85 12.41
C ALA A 80 -4.49 12.08 11.57
N GLU A 81 -5.77 12.48 11.61
CA GLU A 81 -6.83 11.86 10.81
C GLU A 81 -6.55 11.99 9.31
N ARG A 82 -6.18 13.20 8.85
CA ARG A 82 -5.82 13.44 7.45
C ARG A 82 -4.62 12.60 7.01
N GLU A 83 -3.56 12.56 7.81
CA GLU A 83 -2.35 11.80 7.48
C GLU A 83 -2.61 10.28 7.45
N VAL A 84 -3.45 9.77 8.36
CA VAL A 84 -3.85 8.36 8.38
C VAL A 84 -4.75 8.01 7.20
N GLU A 85 -5.65 8.92 6.81
CA GLU A 85 -6.47 8.74 5.61
C GLU A 85 -5.61 8.70 4.34
N GLU A 86 -4.65 9.60 4.23
CA GLU A 86 -3.71 9.64 3.11
C GLU A 86 -2.86 8.36 3.05
N PHE A 87 -2.44 7.84 4.20
CA PHE A 87 -1.75 6.55 4.29
C PHE A 87 -2.63 5.38 3.82
N ARG A 88 -3.94 5.40 4.10
CA ARG A 88 -4.87 4.37 3.59
C ARG A 88 -4.98 4.40 2.06
N LYS A 89 -5.00 5.60 1.46
CA LYS A 89 -4.96 5.77 0.00
C LYS A 89 -3.66 5.20 -0.57
N PHE A 90 -2.52 5.53 0.05
CA PHE A 90 -1.22 4.96 -0.31
C PHE A 90 -1.23 3.42 -0.29
N GLN A 91 -1.80 2.80 0.75
CA GLN A 91 -1.90 1.34 0.84
C GLN A 91 -2.76 0.73 -0.27
N GLN A 92 -3.84 1.41 -0.66
CA GLN A 92 -4.68 0.96 -1.78
C GLN A 92 -3.91 1.05 -3.10
N LEU A 93 -3.31 2.20 -3.40
CA LEU A 93 -2.53 2.42 -4.62
C LEU A 93 -1.34 1.47 -4.71
N SER A 94 -0.65 1.21 -3.60
CA SER A 94 0.46 0.26 -3.55
C SER A 94 0.03 -1.16 -3.92
N ARG A 95 -1.13 -1.61 -3.43
CA ARG A 95 -1.70 -2.92 -3.79
C ARG A 95 -2.06 -2.97 -5.27
N GLU A 96 -2.66 -1.91 -5.79
CA GLU A 96 -3.01 -1.82 -7.22
C GLU A 96 -1.77 -1.81 -8.11
N PHE A 97 -0.74 -1.06 -7.73
CA PHE A 97 0.54 -0.99 -8.43
C PHE A 97 1.20 -2.36 -8.51
N LEU A 98 1.29 -3.07 -7.39
CA LEU A 98 1.84 -4.43 -7.34
C LEU A 98 1.03 -5.41 -8.18
N GLY A 99 -0.31 -5.35 -8.09
CA GLY A 99 -1.20 -6.19 -8.91
C GLY A 99 -0.97 -5.97 -10.40
N THR A 100 -0.90 -4.71 -10.83
CA THR A 100 -0.69 -4.33 -12.23
C THR A 100 0.68 -4.76 -12.73
N ASN A 101 1.74 -4.56 -11.93
CA ASN A 101 3.07 -5.05 -12.29
C ASN A 101 3.13 -6.58 -12.37
N ALA A 102 2.45 -7.30 -11.48
CA ALA A 102 2.38 -8.75 -11.55
C ALA A 102 1.68 -9.23 -12.85
N GLU A 103 0.65 -8.52 -13.32
CA GLU A 103 0.01 -8.79 -14.61
C GLU A 103 0.96 -8.53 -15.78
N ILE A 104 1.66 -7.39 -15.79
CA ILE A 104 2.69 -7.07 -16.81
C ILE A 104 3.77 -8.16 -16.86
N CYS A 105 4.28 -8.58 -15.71
CA CYS A 105 5.31 -9.62 -15.63
C CYS A 105 4.83 -10.94 -16.21
N ARG A 106 3.58 -11.34 -15.94
CA ARG A 106 2.99 -12.56 -16.54
C ARG A 106 2.85 -12.43 -18.05
N TRP A 107 2.38 -11.28 -18.54
CA TRP A 107 2.25 -11.02 -19.98
C TRP A 107 3.59 -11.18 -20.71
N ARG A 108 4.64 -10.53 -20.19
CA ARG A 108 5.98 -10.60 -20.78
C ARG A 108 6.60 -12.00 -20.72
N ALA A 109 6.25 -12.82 -19.71
CA ALA A 109 6.68 -14.21 -19.66
C ALA A 109 6.05 -15.06 -20.78
N LEU A 110 4.76 -14.85 -21.08
CA LEU A 110 4.06 -15.52 -22.17
C LEU A 110 4.65 -15.17 -23.54
N ASP A 111 5.04 -13.90 -23.74
CA ASP A 111 5.70 -13.46 -24.98
C ASP A 111 7.03 -14.21 -25.20
N VAL A 112 7.84 -14.35 -24.15
CA VAL A 112 9.11 -15.10 -24.22
C VAL A 112 8.86 -16.58 -24.54
N GLU A 113 7.88 -17.22 -23.90
CA GLU A 113 7.55 -18.62 -24.18
C GLU A 113 7.08 -18.82 -25.63
N ALA A 114 6.21 -17.95 -26.14
CA ALA A 114 5.74 -17.98 -27.53
C ALA A 114 6.89 -17.82 -28.54
N GLU A 115 7.82 -16.90 -28.29
CA GLU A 115 9.01 -16.73 -29.13
C GLU A 115 9.93 -17.95 -29.12
N THR A 116 10.10 -18.61 -27.97
CA THR A 116 10.96 -19.81 -27.87
C THR A 116 10.37 -20.99 -28.64
N GLU A 117 9.05 -21.19 -28.58
CA GLU A 117 8.36 -22.24 -29.32
C GLU A 117 8.40 -22.01 -30.84
N LEU A 118 8.25 -20.77 -31.30
CA LEU A 118 8.43 -20.42 -32.72
C LEU A 118 9.85 -20.68 -33.23
N LYS A 119 10.88 -20.41 -32.40
CA LYS A 119 12.28 -20.70 -32.72
C LYS A 119 12.57 -22.21 -32.81
N LYS A 120 11.97 -23.04 -31.94
CA LYS A 120 12.10 -24.52 -32.00
C LYS A 120 11.47 -25.12 -33.26
N LYS A 121 10.37 -24.54 -33.76
CA LYS A 121 9.66 -25.03 -34.95
C LYS A 121 10.28 -24.62 -36.28
N ARG A 122 11.29 -23.72 -36.32
CA ARG A 122 12.00 -23.37 -37.57
C ARG A 122 12.92 -24.52 -37.98
N PRO A 123 12.74 -25.13 -39.18
CA PRO A 123 13.62 -26.20 -39.64
C PRO A 123 15.05 -25.66 -39.83
N LYS A 124 16.04 -26.38 -39.29
CA LYS A 124 17.46 -26.05 -39.52
C LYS A 124 17.74 -26.17 -41.01
N ARG A 125 18.13 -25.07 -41.66
CA ARG A 125 18.70 -25.10 -43.02
C ARG A 125 19.98 -25.94 -42.96
N PHE A 126 19.88 -27.21 -43.34
CA PHE A 126 21.03 -28.10 -43.44
C PHE A 126 21.97 -27.52 -44.51
N GLY A 127 23.12 -27.02 -44.08
CA GLY A 127 24.10 -26.40 -44.97
C GLY A 127 24.54 -27.39 -46.04
N LYS A 128 24.35 -27.03 -47.32
CA LYS A 128 24.99 -27.73 -48.43
C LYS A 128 26.50 -27.60 -48.24
N LYS A 129 27.17 -28.70 -47.89
CA LYS A 129 28.63 -28.81 -47.99
C LYS A 129 29.01 -28.58 -49.45
N SER A 130 29.60 -27.43 -49.75
CA SER A 130 30.27 -27.18 -51.01
C SER A 130 31.42 -28.18 -51.15
N ARG A 131 31.34 -29.06 -52.15
CA ARG A 131 32.49 -29.87 -52.58
C ARG A 131 33.45 -28.93 -53.28
N ALA A 132 34.60 -28.67 -52.65
CA ALA A 132 35.75 -28.05 -53.31
C ALA A 132 36.41 -29.07 -54.24
N ARG A 133 36.92 -28.56 -55.37
CA ARG A 133 37.51 -29.25 -56.52
C ARG A 133 38.77 -30.04 -56.18
#